data_AF-A0AB37ICG8-F1
#
_entry.id   AF-A0AB37ICG8-F1
#
_cell.length_a   1.000
_cell.length_b   1.000
_cell.length_c   1.000
_cell.angle_alpha   90.00
_cell.angle_beta   90.00
_cell.angle_gamma   90.00
#
_symmetry.space_group_name_H-M   'P 1'
#
loop_
_entity.id
_entity.type
_entity.pdbx_description
1 polymer ?
#
loop_
_entity_poly.entity_id
_entity_poly.type
_entity_poly.pdbx_seq_one_letter_code
_entity_poly.pdbx_strand_id
1 'polypeptide(L)'
;MKYSKLLLLTSFLCISAGTINTMTVNAAQQVTVSDSTVRNALEAVNNLFTDNTYTTLSPNTTTETIKEARTLILKAVGKCDIVHLSNLCKKAESLLALSVHL
;
A
#
# COMPACT_ATOMS: atom_id res chain seq x y z
N MET A 1 32.05 16.16 25.41
CA MET A 1 30.90 15.53 26.11
C MET A 1 30.87 14.07 25.71
N LYS A 2 30.90 13.16 26.69
CA LYS A 2 30.94 11.69 26.53
C LYS A 2 29.54 11.16 26.75
N TYR A 3 29.02 10.29 25.86
CA TYR A 3 27.89 9.44 26.20
C TYR A 3 28.37 7.98 26.29
N SER A 4 28.29 7.48 27.51
CA SER A 4 28.72 6.16 27.95
C SER A 4 27.67 5.09 27.67
N LYS A 5 28.14 3.86 27.48
CA LYS A 5 27.43 2.63 27.15
C LYS A 5 26.57 2.07 28.31
N LEU A 6 25.77 1.05 27.94
CA LEU A 6 25.05 0.00 28.71
C LEU A 6 23.61 0.33 29.13
N LEU A 7 22.62 -0.59 29.15
CA LEU A 7 22.31 -1.94 28.63
C LEU A 7 21.05 -2.35 29.40
N LEU A 8 20.03 -2.97 28.78
CA LEU A 8 19.42 -4.25 29.24
C LEU A 8 18.13 -4.61 28.50
N LEU A 9 18.15 -5.83 27.96
CA LEU A 9 17.09 -6.60 27.32
C LEU A 9 16.02 -7.00 28.34
N THR A 10 14.74 -7.01 27.95
CA THR A 10 13.78 -8.04 28.41
C THR A 10 12.64 -8.26 27.39
N SER A 11 12.73 -9.40 26.70
CA SER A 11 11.67 -10.41 26.49
C SER A 11 10.30 -9.99 25.91
N PHE A 12 9.95 -10.50 24.72
CA PHE A 12 9.20 -11.76 24.54
C PHE A 12 8.89 -11.91 23.03
N LEU A 13 9.48 -12.95 22.43
CA LEU A 13 9.25 -13.35 21.06
C LEU A 13 7.93 -14.13 21.02
N CYS A 14 6.88 -13.55 20.43
CA CYS A 14 5.77 -14.33 19.90
C CYS A 14 5.61 -13.96 18.42
N ILE A 15 6.33 -14.69 17.57
CA ILE A 15 6.14 -14.61 16.12
C ILE A 15 5.05 -15.62 15.79
N SER A 16 3.81 -15.15 15.66
CA SER A 16 2.75 -15.92 14.98
C SER A 16 3.09 -15.98 13.49
N ALA A 17 2.94 -17.19 12.93
CA ALA A 17 3.38 -17.54 11.60
C ALA A 17 2.71 -16.68 10.50
N GLY A 18 3.52 -15.84 9.86
CA GLY A 18 3.23 -15.19 8.59
C GLY A 18 4.56 -14.81 7.97
N THR A 19 4.86 -15.33 6.79
CA THR A 19 6.16 -15.23 6.10
C THR A 19 6.78 -13.83 6.18
N ILE A 20 7.79 -13.68 7.03
CA ILE A 20 8.68 -12.51 7.08
C ILE A 20 9.86 -12.82 6.17
N ASN A 21 9.95 -12.14 5.02
CA ASN A 21 11.20 -12.08 4.29
C ASN A 21 12.21 -11.32 5.15
N THR A 22 13.09 -12.06 5.81
CA THR A 22 14.11 -11.57 6.74
C THR A 22 15.31 -11.04 5.96
N MET A 23 15.63 -9.76 6.16
CA MET A 23 17.02 -9.31 6.11
C MET A 23 17.28 -8.48 7.36
N THR A 24 18.37 -8.85 8.03
CA THR A 24 18.83 -8.48 9.36
C THR A 24 18.70 -7.00 9.70
N VAL A 25 18.26 -6.71 10.93
CA VAL A 25 18.13 -5.35 11.42
C VAL A 25 18.91 -5.15 12.72
N ASN A 26 20.10 -4.53 12.61
CA ASN A 26 20.91 -4.03 13.71
C ASN A 26 20.15 -2.93 14.46
N ALA A 27 20.40 -2.71 15.76
CA ALA A 27 19.62 -1.90 16.70
C ALA A 27 19.52 -0.36 16.42
N ALA A 28 19.71 0.07 15.17
CA ALA A 28 19.33 1.38 14.64
C ALA A 28 18.21 1.28 13.58
N GLN A 29 17.60 0.11 13.42
CA GLN A 29 16.60 -0.06 12.40
C GLN A 29 15.31 0.64 12.77
N GLN A 30 15.11 1.81 12.16
CA GLN A 30 13.79 2.22 11.75
C GLN A 30 13.07 0.97 11.24
N VAL A 31 12.10 0.50 12.01
CA VAL A 31 11.08 -0.35 11.43
C VAL A 31 10.40 0.57 10.43
N THR A 32 10.90 0.59 9.19
CA THR A 32 10.18 1.08 8.04
C THR A 32 9.05 0.08 7.85
N VAL A 33 8.07 0.10 8.78
CA VAL A 33 6.71 -0.25 8.44
C VAL A 33 6.40 0.79 7.38
N SER A 34 6.69 0.49 6.11
CA SER A 34 6.05 1.23 5.02
C SER A 34 4.58 1.22 5.42
N ASP A 35 4.00 2.38 5.60
CA ASP A 35 2.72 2.49 6.30
C ASP A 35 1.74 1.52 5.63
N SER A 36 1.24 0.52 6.36
CA SER A 36 0.47 -0.57 5.75
C SER A 36 -0.77 -0.01 5.04
N THR A 37 -1.29 1.14 5.49
CA THR A 37 -2.36 1.84 4.78
C THR A 37 -1.92 2.40 3.42
N VAL A 38 -0.70 2.93 3.31
CA VAL A 38 -0.15 3.41 2.03
C VAL A 38 0.10 2.27 1.07
N ARG A 39 0.69 1.15 1.53
CA ARG A 39 0.91 -0.03 0.68
C ARG A 39 -0.40 -0.61 0.16
N ASN A 40 -1.39 -0.78 1.05
CA ASN A 40 -2.69 -1.31 0.66
C ASN A 40 -3.41 -0.40 -0.35
N ALA A 41 -3.31 0.91 -0.20
CA ALA A 41 -3.88 1.86 -1.16
C ALA A 41 -3.19 1.76 -2.53
N LEU A 42 -1.86 1.68 -2.56
CA LEU A 42 -1.10 1.57 -3.81
C LEU A 42 -1.37 0.23 -4.52
N GLU A 43 -1.36 -0.87 -3.78
CA GLU A 43 -1.64 -2.21 -4.31
C GLU A 43 -3.06 -2.29 -4.87
N ALA A 44 -4.05 -1.79 -4.14
CA ALA A 44 -5.44 -1.77 -4.60
C ALA A 44 -5.61 -0.95 -5.88
N VAL A 45 -4.96 0.21 -5.99
CA VAL A 45 -4.99 1.02 -7.22
C VAL A 45 -4.29 0.33 -8.38
N ASN A 46 -3.11 -0.24 -8.16
CA ASN A 46 -2.37 -0.95 -9.20
C ASN A 46 -3.14 -2.16 -9.73
N ASN A 47 -3.84 -2.89 -8.86
CA ASN A 47 -4.64 -4.06 -9.24
C ASN A 47 -5.85 -3.72 -10.12
N LEU A 48 -6.26 -2.45 -10.22
CA LEU A 48 -7.28 -1.99 -11.17
C LEU A 48 -6.78 -2.00 -12.62
N PHE A 49 -5.47 -2.11 -12.84
CA PHE A 49 -4.84 -2.00 -14.15
C PHE A 49 -4.02 -3.25 -14.46
N THR A 50 -3.74 -3.47 -15.75
CA THR A 50 -2.85 -4.56 -16.18
C THR A 50 -1.40 -4.31 -15.81
N ASP A 51 -1.02 -3.04 -15.75
CA ASP A 51 0.34 -2.58 -15.53
C ASP A 51 0.36 -1.09 -15.10
N ASN A 52 1.58 -0.58 -14.90
CA ASN A 52 1.82 0.75 -14.34
C ASN A 52 1.74 1.89 -15.38
N THR A 53 1.34 1.60 -16.63
CA THR A 53 0.99 2.64 -17.61
C THR A 53 -0.44 3.14 -17.38
N TYR A 54 -1.24 2.38 -16.62
CA TYR A 54 -2.61 2.71 -16.23
C TYR A 54 -3.56 2.93 -17.42
N THR A 55 -3.26 2.39 -18.61
CA THR A 55 -4.08 2.59 -19.83
C THR A 55 -5.16 1.55 -20.01
N THR A 56 -4.96 0.35 -19.47
CA THR A 56 -5.85 -0.80 -19.66
C THR A 56 -6.27 -1.35 -18.30
N LEU A 57 -7.56 -1.64 -18.14
CA LEU A 57 -8.08 -2.24 -16.90
C LEU A 57 -7.68 -3.70 -16.79
N SER A 58 -7.41 -4.14 -15.55
CA SER A 58 -7.34 -5.57 -15.25
C SER A 58 -8.69 -6.23 -15.55
N PRO A 59 -8.74 -7.47 -16.07
CA PRO A 59 -9.99 -8.18 -16.39
C PRO A 59 -10.97 -8.31 -15.21
N ASN A 60 -10.47 -8.24 -13.98
CA ASN A 60 -11.26 -8.36 -12.76
C ASN A 60 -11.76 -7.01 -12.22
N THR A 61 -11.45 -5.92 -12.93
CA THR A 61 -11.83 -4.56 -12.49
C THR A 61 -13.32 -4.35 -12.66
N THR A 62 -13.97 -4.02 -11.55
CA THR A 62 -15.40 -3.68 -11.48
C THR A 62 -15.59 -2.38 -10.69
N THR A 63 -16.78 -1.80 -10.76
CA THR A 63 -17.16 -0.62 -9.96
C THR A 63 -16.91 -0.85 -8.46
N GLU A 64 -17.15 -2.06 -7.94
CA GLU A 64 -16.93 -2.35 -6.53
C GLU A 64 -15.43 -2.38 -6.16
N THR A 65 -14.59 -3.01 -6.98
CA THR A 65 -13.13 -3.00 -6.74
C THR A 65 -12.53 -1.59 -6.78
N ILE A 66 -13.07 -0.70 -7.63
CA ILE A 66 -12.65 0.71 -7.67
C ILE A 66 -13.07 1.44 -6.39
N LYS A 67 -14.28 1.17 -5.88
CA LYS A 67 -14.78 1.73 -4.62
C LYS A 67 -13.99 1.23 -3.41
N GLU A 68 -13.57 -0.02 -3.40
CA GLU A 68 -12.67 -0.58 -2.40
C GLU A 68 -11.31 0.14 -2.41
N ALA A 69 -10.71 0.34 -3.59
CA ALA A 69 -9.47 1.10 -3.73
C ALA A 69 -9.62 2.53 -3.20
N ARG A 70 -10.72 3.23 -3.52
CA ARG A 70 -11.02 4.56 -2.95
C ARG A 70 -11.12 4.54 -1.42
N THR A 71 -11.73 3.51 -0.85
CA THR A 71 -11.84 3.34 0.60
C THR A 71 -10.46 3.18 1.25
N LEU A 72 -9.56 2.45 0.61
CA LEU A 72 -8.18 2.28 1.09
C LEU A 72 -7.35 3.57 0.96
N ILE A 73 -7.52 4.33 -0.12
CA ILE A 73 -6.90 5.65 -0.30
C ILE A 73 -7.32 6.60 0.84
N LEU A 74 -8.60 6.61 1.22
CA LEU A 74 -9.09 7.46 2.32
C LEU A 74 -8.46 7.11 3.68
N LYS A 75 -8.10 5.84 3.90
CA LYS A 75 -7.36 5.42 5.10
C LYS A 75 -5.90 5.88 5.09
N ALA A 76 -5.37 6.28 3.93
CA ALA A 76 -4.00 6.74 3.71
C ALA A 76 -3.86 8.28 3.65
N VAL A 77 -4.92 9.03 3.98
CA VAL A 77 -4.88 10.51 3.99
C VAL A 77 -3.76 11.03 4.88
N GLY A 78 -2.99 11.99 4.36
CA GLY A 78 -1.84 12.59 5.05
C GLY A 78 -0.57 11.74 5.05
N LYS A 79 -0.60 10.55 4.42
CA LYS A 79 0.52 9.59 4.42
C LYS A 79 1.12 9.34 3.03
N CYS A 80 0.38 9.65 1.97
CA CYS A 80 0.85 9.57 0.58
C CYS A 80 0.11 10.56 -0.32
N ASP A 81 0.49 10.59 -1.60
CA ASP A 81 -0.22 11.36 -2.62
C ASP A 81 -1.57 10.72 -2.97
N ILE A 82 -2.54 10.94 -2.10
CA ILE A 82 -3.92 10.46 -2.30
C ILE A 82 -4.60 11.11 -3.51
N VAL A 83 -4.12 12.26 -3.97
CA VAL A 83 -4.69 12.98 -5.12
C VAL A 83 -4.35 12.22 -6.39
N HIS A 84 -3.08 11.83 -6.56
CA HIS A 84 -2.64 10.99 -7.66
C HIS A 84 -3.42 9.67 -7.70
N LEU A 85 -3.48 8.96 -6.56
CA LEU A 85 -4.21 7.68 -6.48
C LEU A 85 -5.71 7.84 -6.77
N SER A 86 -6.35 8.90 -6.27
CA SER A 86 -7.77 9.18 -6.54
C SER A 86 -8.04 9.48 -8.02
N ASN A 87 -7.10 10.13 -8.71
CA ASN A 87 -7.16 10.40 -10.14
C ASN A 87 -7.01 9.12 -10.96
N LEU A 88 -6.15 8.19 -10.54
CA LEU A 88 -6.08 6.86 -11.16
C LEU A 88 -7.40 6.10 -11.02
N CYS A 89 -8.06 6.12 -9.85
CA CYS A 89 -9.39 5.52 -9.72
C CYS A 89 -10.44 6.20 -10.63
N LYS A 90 -10.39 7.53 -10.83
CA LYS A 90 -11.28 8.23 -11.79
C LYS A 90 -11.01 7.81 -13.24
N LYS A 91 -9.73 7.60 -13.58
CA LYS A 91 -9.34 7.05 -14.87
C LYS A 91 -9.90 5.63 -15.05
N ALA A 92 -9.80 4.80 -14.03
CA ALA A 92 -10.37 3.45 -14.06
C ALA A 92 -11.88 3.45 -14.28
N GLU A 93 -12.63 4.35 -13.62
CA GLU A 93 -14.07 4.53 -13.86
C GLU A 93 -14.36 4.94 -15.31
N SER A 94 -13.57 5.86 -15.87
CA SER A 94 -13.74 6.32 -17.25
C SER A 94 -13.50 5.18 -18.25
N LEU A 95 -12.44 4.40 -18.06
CA LEU A 95 -12.14 3.23 -18.89
C LEU A 95 -13.24 2.16 -18.77
N LEU A 96 -13.73 1.91 -17.55
CA LEU A 96 -14.78 0.92 -17.30
C LEU A 96 -16.09 1.34 -18.00
N ALA A 97 -16.46 2.62 -17.89
CA ALA A 97 -17.63 3.16 -18.58
C ALA A 97 -17.50 3.05 -20.11
N LEU A 98 -16.32 3.32 -20.68
CA LEU A 98 -16.08 3.15 -22.11
C LEU A 98 -16.20 1.68 -22.55
N SER A 99 -15.68 0.74 -21.74
CA SER A 99 -15.72 -0.69 -22.06
C SER A 99 -17.13 -1.28 -22.11
N VAL A 100 -18.10 -0.68 -21.40
CA VAL A 100 -19.50 -1.12 -21.38
C VAL A 100 -20.28 -0.64 -22.61
N HIS A 101 -19.78 0.37 -23.33
CA HIS A 101 -20.45 0.93 -24.51
C HIS A 101 -19.88 0.42 -25.85
N LEU A 102 -18.85 -0.43 -25.82
CA LEU A 102 -18.21 -1.04 -27.00
C LEU A 102 -18.73 -2.47 -27.21
#